data_AF-A0A965EK93-F1
#
_entry.id   AF-A0A965EK93-F1
#
_cell.length_a   1.000
_cell.length_b   1.000
_cell.length_c   1.000
_cell.angle_alpha   90.00
_cell.angle_beta   90.00
_cell.angle_gamma   90.00
#
_symmetry.space_group_name_H-M   'P 1'
#
loop_
_entity.id
_entity.type
_entity.pdbx_description
1 polymer ?
#
loop_
_entity_poly.entity_id
_entity_poly.type
_entity_poly.pdbx_seq_one_letter_code
_entity_poly.pdbx_strand_id
1 'polypeptide(L)'
;MARPSYSADVQKVWLCVLKTSDLVGPRRHPERPRVVVKALTKRPGLELDRWVKISPRARRMRVVNVVYEAMPGPSQPGGRDSPLLRPTQRDLIKAAEKALRQRLQCDGYTVNGDLTVWHLYVIELTPPGGQAPQPAAAGYLYVGQTSQPLEDRIRQHREGHHNVRGHRLHSQTCHRRFVQPRFDLIPEDFTQTFFCQQDALTAEADLRIALESAGYVVEGGTEQLAQRRQDLGLAE
;
A
#
# COMPACT_ATOMS: atom_id res chain seq x y z
N MET A 1 -2.40 -51.56 -22.08
CA MET A 1 -3.49 -50.59 -21.87
C MET A 1 -2.91 -49.29 -21.33
N ALA A 2 -2.76 -48.28 -22.17
CA ALA A 2 -2.28 -46.95 -21.76
C ALA A 2 -3.42 -46.20 -21.05
N ARG A 3 -3.13 -45.60 -19.88
CA ARG A 3 -4.09 -44.74 -19.18
C ARG A 3 -4.37 -43.50 -20.04
N PRO A 4 -5.63 -43.07 -20.21
CA PRO A 4 -5.94 -41.85 -20.93
C PRO A 4 -5.34 -40.66 -20.17
N SER A 5 -4.50 -39.90 -20.86
CA SER A 5 -4.02 -38.58 -20.43
C SER A 5 -5.23 -37.66 -20.33
N TYR A 6 -5.61 -37.29 -19.10
CA TYR A 6 -6.62 -36.26 -18.87
C TYR A 6 -6.08 -34.93 -19.40
N SER A 7 -6.53 -34.53 -20.59
CA SER A 7 -6.44 -33.15 -21.03
C SER A 7 -7.09 -32.29 -19.96
N ALA A 8 -6.32 -31.42 -19.30
CA ALA A 8 -6.86 -30.53 -18.28
C ALA A 8 -7.86 -29.57 -18.94
N ASP A 9 -9.16 -29.75 -18.65
CA ASP A 9 -10.22 -28.91 -19.21
C ASP A 9 -9.91 -27.43 -19.00
N VAL A 10 -9.82 -26.69 -20.11
CA VAL A 10 -9.54 -25.26 -20.09
C VAL A 10 -10.78 -24.52 -19.58
N GLN A 11 -10.67 -23.88 -18.42
CA GLN A 11 -11.76 -23.15 -17.78
C GLN A 11 -11.58 -21.64 -17.92
N LYS A 12 -12.65 -20.95 -18.34
CA LYS A 12 -12.74 -19.49 -18.30
C LYS A 12 -12.88 -19.00 -16.86
N VAL A 13 -12.12 -17.98 -16.50
CA VAL A 13 -12.19 -17.30 -15.21
C VAL A 13 -12.22 -15.79 -15.38
N TRP A 14 -12.95 -15.13 -14.49
CA TRP A 14 -13.10 -13.68 -14.42
C TRP A 14 -12.59 -13.16 -13.09
N LEU A 15 -11.97 -11.99 -13.10
CA LEU A 15 -11.57 -11.31 -11.88
C LEU A 15 -12.78 -10.60 -11.29
N CYS A 16 -13.23 -11.11 -10.15
CA CYS A 16 -14.41 -10.61 -9.46
C CYS A 16 -13.99 -9.83 -8.20
N VAL A 17 -14.63 -8.68 -8.00
CA VAL A 17 -14.55 -7.90 -6.76
C VAL A 17 -15.84 -8.08 -5.98
N LEU A 18 -15.73 -8.61 -4.77
CA LEU A 18 -16.86 -9.06 -3.96
C LEU A 18 -16.90 -8.28 -2.65
N LYS A 19 -17.96 -7.52 -2.40
CA LYS A 19 -18.18 -6.82 -1.13
C LYS A 19 -18.39 -7.84 -0.03
N THR A 20 -17.68 -7.69 1.08
CA THR A 20 -17.87 -8.51 2.29
C THR A 20 -18.60 -7.74 3.38
N SER A 21 -19.26 -8.46 4.28
CA SER A 21 -19.93 -7.89 5.46
C SER A 21 -18.95 -7.10 6.35
N ASP A 22 -19.46 -6.04 6.99
CA ASP A 22 -18.69 -5.24 7.96
C ASP A 22 -18.40 -5.96 9.26
N LEU A 23 -19.19 -6.99 9.56
CA LEU A 23 -18.96 -7.88 10.70
C LEU A 23 -17.67 -8.71 10.59
N VAL A 24 -16.95 -8.61 9.47
CA VAL A 24 -15.65 -9.26 9.29
C VAL A 24 -14.56 -8.51 10.08
N GLY A 25 -14.80 -7.28 10.56
CA GLY A 25 -13.79 -6.42 11.22
C GLY A 25 -13.52 -5.08 10.51
N PRO A 26 -12.42 -4.38 10.86
CA PRO A 26 -12.21 -2.97 10.51
C PRO A 26 -11.99 -2.71 9.01
N ARG A 27 -12.07 -1.43 8.64
CA ARG A 27 -11.82 -0.89 7.30
C ARG A 27 -10.62 0.07 7.33
N ARG A 28 -9.96 0.23 6.17
CA ARG A 28 -8.88 1.20 5.94
C ARG A 28 -9.44 2.60 5.77
N HIS A 29 -10.47 2.73 4.93
CA HIS A 29 -11.19 3.97 4.69
C HIS A 29 -12.67 3.80 5.06
N PRO A 30 -13.29 4.72 5.84
CA PRO A 30 -14.68 4.59 6.27
C PRO A 30 -15.67 4.44 5.10
N GLU A 31 -15.46 5.22 4.03
CA GLU A 31 -16.37 5.26 2.87
C GLU A 31 -16.12 4.14 1.85
N ARG A 32 -14.98 3.43 1.92
CA ARG A 32 -14.67 2.33 0.99
C ARG A 32 -15.04 1.00 1.63
N PRO A 33 -15.80 0.13 0.93
CA PRO A 33 -16.19 -1.15 1.50
C PRO A 33 -15.02 -2.13 1.58
N ARG A 34 -15.20 -3.16 2.41
CA ARG A 34 -14.33 -4.33 2.39
C ARG A 34 -14.64 -5.17 1.17
N VAL A 35 -13.59 -5.59 0.46
CA VAL A 35 -13.74 -6.39 -0.75
C VAL A 35 -12.80 -7.58 -0.74
N VAL A 36 -13.21 -8.65 -1.40
CA VAL A 36 -12.37 -9.77 -1.74
C VAL A 36 -12.23 -9.86 -3.25
N VAL A 37 -10.98 -9.94 -3.71
CA VAL A 37 -10.64 -10.14 -5.13
C VAL A 37 -10.37 -11.62 -5.38
N LYS A 38 -11.08 -12.22 -6.34
CA LYS A 38 -10.90 -13.63 -6.74
C LYS A 38 -11.13 -13.84 -8.23
N ALA A 39 -10.32 -14.68 -8.84
CA ALA A 39 -10.60 -15.32 -10.11
C ALA A 39 -11.66 -16.43 -9.92
N LEU A 40 -12.86 -16.22 -10.46
CA LEU A 40 -13.99 -17.14 -10.37
C LEU A 40 -14.39 -17.65 -11.76
N THR A 41 -15.00 -18.84 -11.82
CA THR A 41 -15.56 -19.43 -13.05
C THR A 41 -16.99 -18.95 -13.33
N LYS A 42 -17.40 -17.82 -12.73
CA LYS A 42 -18.75 -17.26 -12.86
C LYS A 42 -18.64 -15.95 -13.63
N ARG A 43 -19.38 -15.84 -14.73
CA ARG A 43 -19.33 -14.64 -15.57
C ARG A 43 -19.95 -13.46 -14.81
N PRO A 44 -19.32 -12.26 -14.83
CA PRO A 44 -19.93 -11.05 -14.29
C PRO A 44 -21.33 -10.80 -14.86
N GLY A 45 -22.28 -10.44 -13.99
CA GLY A 45 -23.71 -10.35 -14.26
C GLY A 45 -24.51 -11.46 -13.56
N LEU A 46 -25.60 -11.91 -14.19
CA LEU A 46 -26.59 -12.80 -13.57
C LEU A 46 -26.00 -14.07 -12.94
N GLU A 47 -24.99 -14.68 -13.58
CA GLU A 47 -24.34 -15.89 -13.04
C GLU A 47 -23.62 -15.62 -11.71
N LEU A 48 -22.87 -14.52 -11.65
CA LEU A 48 -22.14 -14.12 -10.45
C LEU A 48 -23.11 -13.67 -9.36
N ASP A 49 -24.16 -12.92 -9.70
CA ASP A 49 -25.19 -12.49 -8.75
C ASP A 49 -25.90 -13.68 -8.11
N ARG A 50 -26.27 -14.67 -8.92
CA ARG A 50 -26.84 -15.93 -8.42
C ARG A 50 -25.86 -16.65 -7.51
N TRP A 51 -24.58 -16.72 -7.92
CA TRP A 51 -23.54 -17.35 -7.11
C TRP A 51 -23.39 -16.67 -5.74
N VAL A 52 -23.40 -15.33 -5.67
CA VAL A 52 -23.34 -14.59 -4.40
C VAL A 52 -24.51 -14.96 -3.49
N LYS A 53 -25.72 -15.07 -4.04
CA LYS A 53 -26.94 -15.36 -3.27
C LYS A 53 -26.97 -16.80 -2.73
N ILE A 54 -26.64 -17.78 -3.57
CA ILE A 54 -26.91 -19.20 -3.25
C ILE A 54 -25.68 -19.98 -2.82
N SER A 55 -24.47 -19.52 -3.12
CA SER A 55 -23.27 -20.34 -2.91
C SER A 55 -22.90 -20.45 -1.43
N PRO A 56 -22.70 -21.67 -0.91
CA PRO A 56 -22.12 -21.87 0.43
C PRO A 56 -20.73 -21.24 0.56
N ARG A 57 -19.96 -21.18 -0.55
CA ARG A 57 -18.64 -20.55 -0.58
C ARG A 57 -18.74 -19.03 -0.39
N ALA A 58 -19.68 -18.38 -1.08
CA ALA A 58 -19.93 -16.94 -0.92
C ALA A 58 -20.34 -16.62 0.53
N ARG A 59 -21.25 -17.43 1.11
CA ARG A 59 -21.68 -17.29 2.51
C ARG A 59 -20.52 -17.45 3.50
N ARG A 60 -19.66 -18.46 3.32
CA ARG A 60 -18.47 -18.67 4.17
C ARG A 60 -17.50 -17.48 4.11
N MET A 61 -17.34 -16.90 2.93
CA MET A 61 -16.53 -15.70 2.71
C MET A 61 -17.24 -14.41 3.17
N ARG A 62 -18.48 -14.51 3.70
CA ARG A 62 -19.33 -13.38 4.10
C ARG A 62 -19.50 -12.34 2.99
N VAL A 63 -19.59 -12.81 1.74
CA VAL A 63 -19.87 -11.97 0.58
C VAL A 63 -21.32 -11.52 0.67
N VAL A 64 -21.54 -10.20 0.56
CA VAL A 64 -22.88 -9.59 0.62
C VAL A 64 -23.32 -9.03 -0.72
N ASN A 65 -22.38 -8.60 -1.57
CA ASN A 65 -22.70 -8.08 -2.89
C ASN A 65 -21.50 -8.19 -3.85
N VAL A 66 -21.75 -7.92 -5.12
CA VAL A 66 -20.74 -7.73 -6.16
C VAL A 66 -20.45 -6.22 -6.30
N VAL A 67 -19.19 -5.86 -6.57
CA VAL A 67 -18.76 -4.47 -6.80
C VAL A 67 -18.29 -4.35 -8.25
N TYR A 68 -19.23 -4.12 -9.17
CA TYR A 68 -18.98 -4.20 -10.62
C TYR A 68 -18.07 -3.07 -11.12
N GLU A 69 -18.26 -1.87 -10.59
CA GLU A 69 -17.48 -0.67 -10.88
C GLU A 69 -16.00 -0.80 -10.50
N ALA A 70 -15.69 -1.70 -9.55
CA ALA A 70 -14.33 -1.98 -9.10
C ALA A 70 -13.65 -3.09 -9.92
N MET A 71 -14.38 -3.86 -10.73
CA MET A 71 -13.83 -4.92 -11.57
C MET A 71 -13.00 -4.35 -12.73
N PRO A 72 -12.17 -5.19 -13.41
CA PRO A 72 -11.58 -4.79 -14.68
C PRO A 72 -12.67 -4.41 -15.69
N GLY A 73 -12.36 -3.44 -16.56
CA GLY A 73 -13.24 -3.06 -17.65
C GLY A 73 -13.58 -4.26 -18.56
N PRO A 74 -14.72 -4.24 -19.28
CA PRO A 74 -15.23 -5.42 -19.99
C PRO A 74 -14.21 -6.10 -20.92
N SER A 75 -13.41 -5.31 -21.65
CA SER A 75 -12.38 -5.76 -22.59
C SER A 75 -11.00 -5.95 -21.97
N GLN A 76 -10.79 -5.58 -20.70
CA GLN A 76 -9.51 -5.76 -20.03
C GLN A 76 -9.31 -7.23 -19.61
N PRO A 77 -8.06 -7.70 -19.45
CA PRO A 77 -7.78 -9.06 -18.97
C PRO A 77 -8.51 -9.39 -17.66
N GLY A 78 -9.32 -10.44 -17.70
CA GLY A 78 -10.15 -10.86 -16.56
C GLY A 78 -11.48 -10.13 -16.43
N GLY A 79 -11.76 -9.16 -17.32
CA GLY A 79 -13.04 -8.48 -17.48
C GLY A 79 -14.10 -9.37 -18.13
N ARG A 80 -15.35 -8.89 -18.15
CA ARG A 80 -16.53 -9.66 -18.56
C ARG A 80 -16.40 -10.34 -19.92
N ASP A 81 -15.83 -9.64 -20.90
CA ASP A 81 -15.76 -10.08 -22.30
C ASP A 81 -14.36 -10.59 -22.69
N SER A 82 -13.38 -10.42 -21.80
CA SER A 82 -12.02 -10.95 -21.95
C SER A 82 -11.63 -11.84 -20.75
N PRO A 83 -12.28 -13.02 -20.56
CA PRO A 83 -11.92 -13.95 -19.50
C PRO A 83 -10.50 -14.50 -19.68
N LEU A 84 -9.90 -14.88 -18.56
CA LEU A 84 -8.63 -15.60 -18.53
C LEU A 84 -8.86 -17.11 -18.54
N LEU A 85 -7.86 -17.88 -18.91
CA LEU A 85 -7.94 -19.33 -19.07
C LEU A 85 -7.08 -20.05 -18.01
N ARG A 86 -7.68 -21.03 -17.32
CA ARG A 86 -6.99 -21.93 -16.40
C ARG A 86 -6.93 -23.34 -17.00
N PRO A 87 -5.81 -24.08 -16.91
CA PRO A 87 -4.56 -23.73 -16.22
C PRO A 87 -3.56 -22.93 -17.07
N THR A 88 -3.81 -22.73 -18.36
CA THR A 88 -2.84 -22.21 -19.34
C THR A 88 -2.32 -20.80 -19.02
N GLN A 89 -3.12 -19.92 -18.42
CA GLN A 89 -2.76 -18.54 -18.09
C GLN A 89 -2.60 -18.32 -16.58
N ARG A 90 -2.10 -19.31 -15.84
CA ARG A 90 -1.98 -19.25 -14.36
C ARG A 90 -1.23 -18.02 -13.86
N ASP A 91 -0.09 -17.69 -14.45
CA ASP A 91 0.73 -16.58 -13.97
C ASP A 91 0.16 -15.23 -14.36
N LEU A 92 -0.50 -15.15 -15.53
CA LEU A 92 -1.27 -13.97 -15.92
C LEU A 92 -2.44 -13.72 -14.96
N ILE A 93 -3.16 -14.77 -14.54
CA ILE A 93 -4.23 -14.65 -13.52
C ILE A 93 -3.67 -14.10 -12.21
N LYS A 94 -2.54 -14.64 -11.72
CA LYS A 94 -1.92 -14.16 -10.47
C LYS A 94 -1.46 -12.71 -10.59
N ALA A 95 -0.85 -12.34 -11.71
CA ALA A 95 -0.38 -10.98 -11.98
C ALA A 95 -1.56 -10.00 -12.04
N ALA A 96 -2.62 -10.34 -12.75
CA ALA A 96 -3.82 -9.52 -12.85
C ALA A 96 -4.58 -9.42 -11.51
N GLU A 97 -4.67 -10.50 -10.72
CA GLU A 97 -5.19 -10.45 -9.35
C GLU A 97 -4.32 -9.55 -8.45
N LYS A 98 -2.99 -9.59 -8.58
CA LYS A 98 -2.09 -8.72 -7.81
C LYS A 98 -2.29 -7.25 -8.19
N ALA A 99 -2.30 -6.94 -9.48
CA ALA A 99 -2.49 -5.58 -9.98
C ALA A 99 -3.85 -5.01 -9.58
N LEU A 100 -4.92 -5.80 -9.69
CA LEU A 100 -6.26 -5.38 -9.28
C LEU A 100 -6.33 -5.10 -7.77
N ARG A 101 -5.73 -5.98 -6.95
CA ARG A 101 -5.67 -5.75 -5.49
C ARG A 101 -4.91 -4.47 -5.17
N GLN A 102 -3.75 -4.25 -5.79
CA GLN A 102 -2.94 -3.06 -5.56
C GLN A 102 -3.70 -1.78 -5.94
N ARG A 103 -4.34 -1.74 -7.11
CA ARG A 103 -5.15 -0.59 -7.54
C ARG A 103 -6.24 -0.27 -6.51
N LEU A 104 -7.05 -1.28 -6.15
CA LEU A 104 -8.13 -1.09 -5.17
C LEU A 104 -7.59 -0.70 -3.79
N GLN A 105 -6.43 -1.21 -3.39
CA GLN A 105 -5.78 -0.78 -2.16
C GLN A 105 -5.40 0.70 -2.23
N CYS A 106 -4.81 1.17 -3.33
CA CYS A 106 -4.48 2.59 -3.50
C CYS A 106 -5.75 3.47 -3.54
N ASP A 107 -6.86 2.96 -4.08
CA ASP A 107 -8.18 3.64 -4.05
C ASP A 107 -8.86 3.66 -2.65
N GLY A 108 -8.21 3.06 -1.63
CA GLY A 108 -8.66 3.05 -0.24
C GLY A 108 -9.48 1.84 0.19
N TYR A 109 -9.71 0.85 -0.67
CA TYR A 109 -10.43 -0.36 -0.28
C TYR A 109 -9.64 -1.21 0.72
N THR A 110 -10.37 -1.89 1.61
CA THR A 110 -9.83 -2.98 2.43
C THR A 110 -9.93 -4.28 1.65
N VAL A 111 -8.85 -4.62 0.96
CA VAL A 111 -8.81 -5.75 0.03
C VAL A 111 -8.29 -7.00 0.72
N ASN A 112 -9.06 -8.09 0.69
CA ASN A 112 -8.70 -9.37 1.28
C ASN A 112 -8.31 -9.30 2.78
N GLY A 113 -8.84 -8.31 3.51
CA GLY A 113 -8.52 -8.08 4.92
C GLY A 113 -7.19 -7.38 5.17
N ASP A 114 -6.50 -6.92 4.13
CA ASP A 114 -5.32 -6.07 4.25
C ASP A 114 -5.73 -4.70 4.83
N LEU A 115 -5.09 -4.32 5.94
CA LEU A 115 -5.29 -3.05 6.66
C LEU A 115 -4.08 -2.13 6.56
N THR A 116 -3.05 -2.50 5.80
CA THR A 116 -1.82 -1.73 5.66
C THR A 116 -2.14 -0.34 5.13
N VAL A 117 -1.82 0.68 5.90
CA VAL A 117 -1.86 2.10 5.51
C VAL A 117 -0.50 2.70 5.82
N TRP A 118 -0.19 3.85 5.25
CA TRP A 118 1.11 4.49 5.37
C TRP A 118 0.96 5.87 6.01
N HIS A 119 1.91 6.19 6.89
CA HIS A 119 1.99 7.46 7.60
C HIS A 119 3.40 8.03 7.50
N LEU A 120 3.49 9.35 7.45
CA LEU A 120 4.76 10.07 7.51
C LEU A 120 5.16 10.32 8.97
N TYR A 121 6.46 10.47 9.19
CA TYR A 121 7.02 10.87 10.48
C TYR A 121 8.27 11.72 10.33
N VAL A 122 8.51 12.55 11.34
CA VAL A 122 9.69 13.41 11.45
C VAL A 122 10.37 13.13 12.78
N ILE A 123 11.70 12.98 12.76
CA ILE A 123 12.54 12.78 13.93
C ILE A 123 13.60 13.87 13.96
N GLU A 124 13.76 14.52 15.09
CA GLU A 124 14.86 15.43 15.36
C GLU A 124 16.15 14.65 15.59
N LEU A 125 17.22 15.13 14.95
CA LEU A 125 18.55 14.53 15.02
C LEU A 125 19.57 15.51 15.57
N THR A 126 20.57 14.98 16.28
CA THR A 126 21.78 15.75 16.60
C THR A 126 22.57 16.02 15.31
N PRO A 127 23.02 17.27 15.05
CA PRO A 127 23.82 17.58 13.87
C PRO A 127 25.12 16.75 13.76
N PRO A 128 25.64 16.54 12.54
CA PRO A 128 26.97 15.96 12.36
C PRO A 128 28.03 16.76 13.13
N GLY A 129 28.93 16.07 13.84
CA GLY A 129 30.02 16.70 14.57
C GLY A 129 29.66 17.31 15.92
N GLY A 130 28.42 17.15 16.40
CA GLY A 130 27.99 17.62 17.72
C GLY A 130 28.01 19.14 17.90
N GLN A 131 28.22 19.88 16.80
CA GLN A 131 28.14 21.33 16.81
C GLN A 131 26.68 21.74 16.93
N ALA A 132 26.42 22.79 17.72
CA ALA A 132 25.12 23.46 17.68
C ALA A 132 24.82 23.81 16.20
N PRO A 133 23.55 23.72 15.75
CA PRO A 133 23.18 24.17 14.42
C PRO A 133 23.79 25.55 14.18
N GLN A 134 24.27 25.82 12.94
CA GLN A 134 24.63 27.19 12.59
C GLN A 134 23.46 28.11 13.01
N PRO A 135 23.71 29.36 13.46
CA PRO A 135 22.65 30.24 13.93
C PRO A 135 21.51 30.47 12.92
N ALA A 136 21.72 30.12 11.64
CA ALA A 136 20.72 30.16 10.56
C ALA A 136 19.98 28.84 10.30
N ALA A 137 20.40 27.69 10.85
CA ALA A 137 19.77 26.39 10.61
C ALA A 137 18.69 26.12 11.66
N ALA A 138 17.46 25.89 11.20
CA ALA A 138 16.31 25.63 12.08
C ALA A 138 16.43 24.29 12.84
N GLY A 139 17.27 23.37 12.36
CA GLY A 139 17.57 22.09 12.99
C GLY A 139 18.02 21.02 11.99
N TYR A 140 18.29 19.82 12.49
CA TYR A 140 18.62 18.64 11.68
C TYR A 140 17.56 17.57 11.89
N LEU A 141 16.94 17.12 10.80
CA LEU A 141 15.77 16.25 10.84
C LEU A 141 15.99 14.98 10.02
N TYR A 142 15.24 13.94 10.36
CA TYR A 142 15.04 12.75 9.53
C TYR A 142 13.55 12.60 9.23
N VAL A 143 13.23 12.48 7.94
CA VAL A 143 11.89 12.15 7.48
C VAL A 143 11.80 10.69 7.07
N GLY A 144 10.62 10.11 7.25
CA GLY A 144 10.35 8.74 6.85
C GLY A 144 8.87 8.49 6.63
N GLN A 145 8.55 7.42 5.92
CA GLN A 145 7.23 6.81 5.94
C GLN A 145 7.24 5.43 6.59
N THR A 146 6.09 4.99 7.08
CA THR A 146 5.94 3.62 7.56
C THR A 146 4.52 3.11 7.43
N SER A 147 4.38 1.79 7.28
CA SER A 147 3.11 1.09 7.43
C SER A 147 2.91 0.39 8.76
N GLN A 148 3.87 0.54 9.67
CA GLN A 148 3.78 0.06 11.04
C GLN A 148 3.15 1.16 11.91
N PRO A 149 2.65 0.83 13.12
CA PRO A 149 2.34 1.85 14.11
C PRO A 149 3.54 2.80 14.28
N LEU A 150 3.28 4.11 14.28
CA LEU A 150 4.33 5.13 14.33
C LEU A 150 5.26 4.92 15.53
N GLU A 151 4.70 4.66 16.72
CA GLU A 151 5.46 4.40 17.94
C GLU A 151 6.45 3.24 17.79
N ASP A 152 6.04 2.15 17.15
CA ASP A 152 6.91 0.99 16.91
C ASP A 152 8.03 1.34 15.92
N ARG A 153 7.73 2.12 14.88
CA ARG A 153 8.74 2.59 13.93
C ARG A 153 9.75 3.53 14.56
N ILE A 154 9.28 4.46 15.39
CA ILE A 154 10.15 5.37 16.16
C ILE A 154 11.02 4.56 17.12
N ARG A 155 10.45 3.58 17.82
CA ARG A 155 11.19 2.68 18.72
C ARG A 155 12.28 1.90 17.98
N GLN A 156 11.99 1.39 16.78
CA GLN A 156 12.99 0.71 15.94
C GLN A 156 14.22 1.59 15.68
N HIS A 157 14.01 2.86 15.33
CA HIS A 157 15.12 3.81 15.13
C HIS A 157 15.82 4.16 16.43
N ARG A 158 15.08 4.43 17.50
CA ARG A 158 15.68 4.81 18.80
C ARG A 158 16.55 3.69 19.38
N GLU A 159 16.05 2.45 19.37
CA GLU A 159 16.67 1.30 20.03
C GLU A 159 17.58 0.47 19.12
N GLY A 160 17.64 0.79 17.83
CA GLY A 160 18.54 0.10 16.91
C GLY A 160 18.11 -1.34 16.58
N HIS A 161 16.82 -1.56 16.34
CA HIS A 161 16.25 -2.91 16.17
C HIS A 161 16.78 -3.66 14.94
N HIS A 162 16.81 -4.99 15.07
CA HIS A 162 17.14 -5.97 14.02
C HIS A 162 16.03 -7.02 13.96
N ASN A 163 15.83 -7.63 12.78
CA ASN A 163 14.92 -8.78 12.67
C ASN A 163 15.58 -10.06 13.20
N VAL A 164 14.81 -11.16 13.25
CA VAL A 164 15.30 -12.48 13.72
C VAL A 164 16.47 -13.05 12.91
N ARG A 165 16.72 -12.54 11.70
CA ARG A 165 17.85 -12.91 10.83
C ARG A 165 19.04 -11.95 10.97
N GLY A 166 18.98 -11.01 11.90
CA GLY A 166 20.01 -9.99 12.12
C GLY A 166 20.01 -8.85 11.10
N HIS A 167 19.01 -8.74 10.22
CA HIS A 167 18.94 -7.60 9.30
C HIS A 167 18.44 -6.36 10.04
N ARG A 168 19.10 -5.22 9.79
CA ARG A 168 18.78 -3.93 10.39
C ARG A 168 17.39 -3.45 9.99
N LEU A 169 16.59 -3.02 10.97
CA LEU A 169 15.24 -2.47 10.76
C LEU A 169 15.20 -0.93 10.85
N HIS A 170 16.32 -0.28 11.12
CA HIS A 170 16.42 1.16 11.32
C HIS A 170 17.40 1.84 10.36
N SER A 171 17.30 3.17 10.25
CA SER A 171 18.29 4.01 9.60
C SER A 171 19.45 4.24 10.57
N GLN A 172 20.69 3.96 10.13
CA GLN A 172 21.87 4.10 10.97
C GLN A 172 22.10 5.54 11.43
N THR A 173 21.88 6.50 10.53
CA THR A 173 21.97 7.93 10.84
C THR A 173 20.92 8.31 11.87
N CYS A 174 19.68 7.88 11.65
CA CYS A 174 18.58 8.18 12.57
C CYS A 174 18.82 7.59 13.96
N HIS A 175 19.28 6.34 14.05
CA HIS A 175 19.55 5.69 15.33
C HIS A 175 20.70 6.36 16.08
N ARG A 176 21.82 6.62 15.41
CA ARG A 176 23.02 7.20 16.04
C ARG A 176 22.77 8.61 16.59
N ARG A 177 21.88 9.37 15.96
CA ARG A 177 21.67 10.80 16.24
C ARG A 177 20.28 11.09 16.79
N PHE A 178 19.52 10.07 17.18
CA PHE A 178 18.14 10.22 17.61
C PHE A 178 18.03 11.20 18.79
N VAL A 179 17.21 12.24 18.66
CA VAL A 179 16.83 13.12 19.78
C VAL A 179 15.40 12.81 20.21
N GLN A 180 14.42 13.14 19.37
CA GLN A 180 13.00 12.96 19.69
C GLN A 180 12.13 12.97 18.41
N PRO A 181 10.93 12.34 18.44
CA PRO A 181 9.96 12.54 17.36
C PRO A 181 9.42 13.98 17.38
N ARG A 182 9.19 14.57 16.21
CA ARG A 182 8.69 15.95 16.03
C ARG A 182 7.46 15.99 15.12
N PHE A 183 6.38 15.37 15.58
CA PHE A 183 5.11 15.35 14.83
C PHE A 183 4.48 16.74 14.71
N ASP A 184 4.85 17.67 15.60
CA ASP A 184 4.48 19.09 15.56
C ASP A 184 5.01 19.83 14.32
N LEU A 185 6.06 19.31 13.68
CA LEU A 185 6.65 19.89 12.47
C LEU A 185 6.00 19.38 11.18
N ILE A 186 5.05 18.44 11.26
CA ILE A 186 4.36 17.90 10.09
C ILE A 186 3.18 18.83 9.77
N PRO A 187 3.16 19.51 8.60
CA PRO A 187 2.03 20.34 8.22
C PRO A 187 0.76 19.51 8.07
N GLU A 188 -0.41 20.12 8.28
CA GLU A 188 -1.71 19.42 8.27
C GLU A 188 -1.93 18.62 6.97
N ASP A 189 -1.52 19.18 5.83
CA ASP A 189 -1.58 18.56 4.50
C ASP A 189 -0.72 17.28 4.34
N PHE A 190 0.08 16.91 5.35
CA PHE A 190 0.92 15.71 5.40
C PHE A 190 0.49 14.71 6.49
N THR A 191 -0.56 15.03 7.27
CA THR A 191 -1.07 14.18 8.36
C THR A 191 -2.10 13.14 7.90
N GLN A 192 -2.53 13.20 6.64
CA GLN A 192 -3.48 12.27 6.06
C GLN A 192 -2.95 10.84 6.03
N THR A 193 -3.89 9.89 6.02
CA THR A 193 -3.56 8.48 5.83
C THR A 193 -3.33 8.18 4.35
N PHE A 194 -2.20 7.60 4.01
CA PHE A 194 -1.90 7.20 2.64
C PHE A 194 -2.25 5.73 2.41
N PHE A 195 -3.06 5.46 1.40
CA PHE A 195 -3.49 4.10 1.07
C PHE A 195 -2.57 3.42 0.05
N CYS A 196 -1.77 4.19 -0.66
CA CYS A 196 -0.77 3.70 -1.61
C CYS A 196 0.63 4.01 -1.08
N GLN A 197 1.54 3.03 -1.14
CA GLN A 197 2.94 3.27 -0.75
C GLN A 197 3.58 4.33 -1.66
N GLN A 198 3.25 4.32 -2.94
CA GLN A 198 3.80 5.27 -3.91
C GLN A 198 3.40 6.72 -3.58
N ASP A 199 2.14 6.91 -3.17
CA ASP A 199 1.65 8.23 -2.73
C ASP A 199 2.37 8.66 -1.44
N ALA A 200 2.57 7.74 -0.49
CA ALA A 200 3.32 8.01 0.73
C ALA A 200 4.79 8.39 0.45
N LEU A 201 5.47 7.71 -0.49
CA LEU A 201 6.84 8.05 -0.91
C LEU A 201 6.91 9.43 -1.58
N THR A 202 5.87 9.77 -2.35
CA THR A 202 5.76 11.09 -2.98
C THR A 202 5.59 12.18 -1.93
N ALA A 203 4.66 11.98 -0.99
CA ALA A 203 4.41 12.90 0.11
C ALA A 203 5.61 13.02 1.07
N GLU A 204 6.36 11.94 1.28
CA GLU A 204 7.61 11.96 2.05
C GLU A 204 8.66 12.87 1.42
N ALA A 205 8.82 12.81 0.08
CA ALA A 205 9.73 13.69 -0.65
C ALA A 205 9.26 15.15 -0.63
N ASP A 206 7.96 15.39 -0.78
CA ASP A 206 7.38 16.74 -0.71
C ASP A 206 7.53 17.34 0.70
N LEU A 207 7.34 16.53 1.75
CA LEU A 207 7.56 16.95 3.14
C LEU A 207 9.03 17.33 3.37
N ARG A 208 9.96 16.55 2.81
CA ARG A 208 11.39 16.90 2.86
C ARG A 208 11.66 18.25 2.23
N ILE A 209 11.16 18.50 1.02
CA ILE A 209 11.35 19.77 0.30
C ILE A 209 10.76 20.93 1.11
N ALA A 210 9.59 20.75 1.71
CA ALA A 210 8.97 21.76 2.57
C ALA A 210 9.85 22.09 3.79
N LEU A 211 10.37 21.07 4.49
CA LEU A 211 11.25 21.27 5.64
C LEU A 211 12.60 21.90 5.24
N GLU A 212 13.18 21.49 4.11
CA GLU A 212 14.42 22.11 3.59
C GLU A 212 14.20 23.59 3.24
N SER A 213 13.06 23.95 2.63
CA SER A 213 12.73 25.35 2.34
C SER A 213 12.45 26.18 3.60
N ALA A 214 12.03 25.54 4.70
CA ALA A 214 11.92 26.16 6.02
C ALA A 214 13.27 26.29 6.78
N GLY A 215 14.40 25.90 6.16
CA GLY A 215 15.74 26.07 6.72
C GLY A 215 16.23 24.90 7.58
N TYR A 216 15.55 23.75 7.55
CA TYR A 216 16.05 22.52 8.16
C TYR A 216 17.01 21.79 7.23
N VAL A 217 17.99 21.11 7.82
CA VAL A 217 18.78 20.12 7.09
C VAL A 217 18.11 18.75 7.29
N VAL A 218 17.79 18.05 6.20
CA VAL A 218 16.91 16.87 6.25
C VAL A 218 17.60 15.62 5.66
N GLU A 219 17.49 14.51 6.39
CA GLU A 219 17.85 13.15 5.98
C GLU A 219 16.60 12.32 5.69
N GLY A 220 16.72 11.27 4.86
CA GLY A 220 15.58 10.42 4.46
C GLY A 220 14.74 11.02 3.32
N GLY A 221 13.60 10.42 2.98
CA GLY A 221 12.72 10.90 1.91
C GLY A 221 13.40 11.04 0.54
N THR A 222 14.31 10.13 0.22
CA THR A 222 15.22 10.24 -0.94
C THR A 222 14.66 9.60 -2.20
N GLU A 223 13.77 8.62 -2.05
CA GLU A 223 13.35 7.67 -3.07
C GLU A 223 12.66 8.34 -4.25
N GLN A 224 11.89 9.41 -3.98
CA GLN A 224 11.20 10.20 -5.01
C GLN A 224 11.74 11.63 -5.12
N LEU A 225 12.75 12.00 -4.31
CA LEU A 225 13.18 13.40 -4.17
C LEU A 225 13.65 14.02 -5.47
N ALA A 226 14.48 13.31 -6.23
CA ALA A 226 15.04 13.82 -7.49
C ALA A 226 13.94 14.12 -8.51
N GLN A 227 13.01 13.16 -8.69
CA GLN A 227 11.87 13.33 -9.58
C GLN A 227 10.97 14.48 -9.12
N ARG A 228 10.67 14.57 -7.82
CA ARG A 228 9.82 15.63 -7.28
C ARG A 228 10.43 17.02 -7.41
N ARG A 229 11.73 17.17 -7.17
CA ARG A 229 12.42 18.45 -7.43
C ARG A 229 12.34 18.83 -8.90
N GLN A 230 12.51 17.88 -9.83
CA GLN A 230 12.35 18.14 -11.25
C GLN A 230 10.93 18.58 -11.60
N ASP A 231 9.90 17.87 -11.11
CA ASP A 231 8.49 18.20 -11.36
C ASP A 231 8.12 19.61 -10.85
N LEU A 232 8.74 20.05 -9.76
CA LEU A 232 8.51 21.35 -9.14
C LEU A 232 9.40 22.47 -9.73
N GLY A 233 10.29 22.16 -10.69
CA GLY A 233 11.23 23.13 -11.24
C GLY A 233 12.32 23.58 -10.26
N LEU A 234 12.62 22.76 -9.26
CA LEU A 234 13.64 22.99 -8.23
C LEU A 234 14.96 22.26 -8.51
N ALA A 235 15.06 21.61 -9.67
CA ALA A 235 16.30 21.00 -10.12
C ALA A 235 17.26 22.11 -10.61
N GLU A 236 18.40 22.25 -9.95
CA GLU A 236 19.59 22.95 -10.49
C GLU A 236 20.23 22.14 -11.62
#